data_AF-A0A947G150-F1
#
_entry.id   AF-A0A947G150-F1
#
_cell.length_a   1.000
_cell.length_b   1.000
_cell.length_c   1.000
_cell.angle_alpha   90.00
_cell.angle_beta   90.00
_cell.angle_gamma   90.00
#
_symmetry.space_group_name_H-M   'P 1'
#
loop_
_entity.id
_entity.type
_entity.pdbx_description
1 polymer ?
#
loop_
_entity_poly.entity_id
_entity_poly.type
_entity_poly.pdbx_seq_one_letter_code
_entity_poly.pdbx_strand_id
1 'polypeptide(L)'
;LWVAGFDIIYALQDLAHDRAAGLRSVPAWLGSGRARLVSATLHAGSAAALIAVAVVDPRFGWRLDLAVAAVVTLLLLEHLTVARWGTSRIALSFFTLNGVISVALGVAGVMDVLGGV
;
A
#
# COMPACT_ATOMS: atom_id res chain seq x y z
N LEU A 1 1.81 -0.31 8.17
CA LEU A 1 2.58 -1.05 7.16
C LEU A 1 2.28 -0.50 5.77
N TRP A 2 1.03 -0.63 5.29
CA TRP A 2 0.56 -0.07 4.02
C TRP A 2 0.85 1.42 3.84
N VAL A 3 0.36 2.29 4.74
CA VAL A 3 0.58 3.75 4.63
C VAL A 3 2.05 4.13 4.53
N ALA A 4 2.88 3.55 5.40
CA ALA A 4 4.32 3.78 5.37
C ALA A 4 4.98 3.30 4.06
N GLY A 5 4.49 2.22 3.45
CA GLY A 5 5.06 1.69 2.21
C GLY A 5 4.82 2.60 1.01
N PHE A 6 3.61 3.12 0.82
CA PHE A 6 3.36 4.08 -0.26
C PHE A 6 3.99 5.45 0.03
N ASP A 7 4.07 5.87 1.29
CA ASP A 7 4.70 7.15 1.67
C ASP A 7 6.19 7.17 1.30
N ILE A 8 6.89 6.04 1.52
CA ILE A 8 8.27 5.85 1.04
C ILE A 8 8.33 5.92 -0.49
N ILE A 9 7.34 5.36 -1.19
CA ILE A 9 7.28 5.39 -2.66
C ILE A 9 7.08 6.83 -3.16
N TYR A 10 6.20 7.62 -2.55
CA TYR A 10 6.00 9.02 -2.90
C TYR A 10 7.24 9.86 -2.59
N ALA A 11 7.88 9.65 -1.43
CA ALA A 11 9.13 10.33 -1.08
C ALA A 11 10.28 10.06 -2.06
N LEU A 12 10.22 9.02 -2.91
CA LEU A 12 11.21 8.83 -3.98
C LEU A 12 11.14 9.94 -5.04
N GLN A 13 9.99 10.60 -5.23
CA GLN A 13 9.83 11.72 -6.16
C GLN A 13 10.59 12.96 -5.67
N ASP A 14 10.65 13.15 -4.35
CA ASP A 14 11.29 14.30 -3.70
C ASP A 14 12.75 14.06 -3.32
N LEU A 15 13.33 12.91 -3.70
CA LEU A 15 14.67 12.48 -3.27
C LEU A 15 15.77 13.54 -3.47
N ALA A 16 15.77 14.23 -4.61
CA ALA A 16 16.78 15.25 -4.91
C ALA A 16 16.59 16.49 -4.01
N HIS A 17 15.34 16.89 -3.81
CA HIS A 17 14.99 18.02 -2.93
C HIS A 17 15.33 17.70 -1.48
N ASP A 18 14.92 16.53 -0.98
CA ASP A 18 15.18 16.10 0.39
C ASP A 18 16.66 16.10 0.72
N ARG A 19 17.50 15.61 -0.21
CA ARG A 19 18.95 15.63 -0.05
C ARG A 19 19.52 17.04 -0.04
N ALA A 20 19.04 17.91 -0.92
CA ALA A 20 19.50 19.31 -0.98
C ALA A 20 19.08 20.11 0.27
N ALA A 21 17.90 19.84 0.81
CA ALA A 21 17.34 20.48 1.99
C ALA A 21 17.83 19.86 3.32
N GLY A 22 18.61 18.77 3.28
CA GLY A 22 19.07 18.07 4.49
C GLY A 22 17.97 17.30 5.23
N LEU A 23 16.86 17.00 4.56
CA LEU A 23 15.75 16.22 5.11
C LEU A 23 16.14 14.74 5.19
N ARG A 24 15.65 14.05 6.24
CA ARG A 24 15.95 12.64 6.51
C ARG A 24 14.77 11.72 6.16
N SER A 25 14.26 11.82 4.94
CA SER A 25 13.31 10.83 4.42
C SER A 25 13.99 9.48 4.22
N VAL A 26 13.22 8.39 4.19
CA VAL A 26 13.75 7.03 3.98
C VAL A 26 14.53 6.94 2.67
N PRO A 27 14.05 7.48 1.52
CA PRO A 27 14.84 7.56 0.30
C PRO A 27 16.11 8.39 0.42
N ALA A 28 16.06 9.55 1.08
CA ALA A 28 17.23 10.42 1.24
C ALA A 28 18.35 9.71 2.02
N TRP A 29 17.98 8.98 3.07
CA TRP A 29 18.89 8.24 3.94
C TRP A 29 19.41 6.94 3.32
N LEU A 30 18.53 6.08 2.78
CA LEU A 30 18.89 4.73 2.32
C LEU A 30 19.23 4.65 0.82
N GLY A 31 18.85 5.67 0.05
CA GLY A 31 18.85 5.65 -1.40
C GLY A 31 17.64 4.93 -2.00
N SER A 32 17.38 5.19 -3.29
CA SER A 32 16.17 4.73 -3.99
C SER A 32 15.99 3.22 -4.02
N GLY A 33 17.07 2.45 -4.24
CA GLY A 33 17.02 1.00 -4.30
C GLY A 33 16.56 0.36 -2.98
N ARG A 34 17.21 0.74 -1.87
CA ARG A 34 16.87 0.21 -0.54
C ARG A 34 15.51 0.72 -0.05
N ALA A 35 15.16 1.97 -0.34
CA ALA A 35 13.85 2.50 -0.01
C ALA A 35 12.72 1.73 -0.69
N ARG A 36 12.87 1.35 -1.97
CA ARG A 36 11.91 0.47 -2.66
C ARG A 36 11.79 -0.91 -1.99
N LEU A 37 12.91 -1.50 -1.55
CA LEU A 37 12.89 -2.77 -0.82
C LEU A 37 12.16 -2.65 0.54
N VAL A 38 12.39 -1.57 1.28
CA VAL A 38 11.69 -1.30 2.54
C VAL A 38 10.19 -1.16 2.28
N SER A 39 9.79 -0.37 1.28
CA SER A 39 8.38 -0.24 0.88
C SER A 39 7.75 -1.58 0.51
N ALA A 40 8.43 -2.40 -0.31
CA ALA A 40 7.94 -3.73 -0.69
C ALA A 40 7.76 -4.65 0.52
N THR A 41 8.69 -4.62 1.47
CA THR A 41 8.60 -5.41 2.72
C THR A 41 7.42 -4.95 3.58
N LEU A 42 7.20 -3.65 3.69
CA LEU A 42 6.05 -3.09 4.41
C LEU A 42 4.73 -3.49 3.74
N HIS A 43 4.63 -3.42 2.41
CA HIS A 43 3.44 -3.84 1.68
C HIS A 43 3.20 -5.35 1.79
N ALA A 44 4.24 -6.17 1.73
CA ALA A 44 4.12 -7.61 1.97
C ALA A 44 3.58 -7.93 3.38
N GLY A 45 4.11 -7.25 4.41
CA GLY A 45 3.59 -7.39 5.78
C GLY A 45 2.14 -6.92 5.91
N SER A 46 1.76 -5.87 5.18
CA SER A 46 0.37 -5.40 5.15
C SER A 46 -0.59 -6.39 4.48
N ALA A 47 -0.19 -6.97 3.35
CA ALA A 47 -0.94 -8.02 2.68
C ALA A 47 -1.10 -9.25 3.60
N ALA A 48 -0.02 -9.69 4.25
CA ALA A 48 -0.05 -10.81 5.18
C ALA A 48 -1.00 -10.55 6.36
N ALA A 49 -0.98 -9.35 6.95
CA ALA A 49 -1.87 -8.99 8.04
C ALA A 49 -3.35 -8.97 7.62
N LEU A 50 -3.66 -8.42 6.44
CA LEU A 50 -5.03 -8.38 5.91
C LEU A 50 -5.57 -9.78 5.59
N ILE A 51 -4.75 -10.62 4.96
CA ILE A 51 -5.08 -12.03 4.70
C ILE A 51 -5.30 -12.76 6.03
N ALA A 52 -4.44 -12.53 7.03
CA ALA A 52 -4.59 -13.14 8.35
C ALA A 52 -5.92 -12.76 9.01
N VAL A 53 -6.33 -11.48 8.94
CA VAL A 53 -7.64 -11.04 9.44
C VAL A 53 -8.79 -11.77 8.73
N ALA A 54 -8.72 -11.85 7.39
CA ALA A 54 -9.77 -12.49 6.60
C ALA A 54 -9.94 -13.99 6.89
N VAL A 55 -8.86 -14.71 7.26
CA VAL A 55 -8.92 -16.16 7.49
C VAL A 55 -9.12 -16.56 8.96
N VAL A 56 -8.73 -15.71 9.93
CA VAL A 56 -8.75 -16.07 11.36
C VAL A 56 -10.10 -15.84 12.01
N ASP A 57 -10.84 -14.80 11.61
CA ASP A 57 -12.12 -14.45 12.22
C ASP A 57 -13.28 -14.92 11.32
N PRO A 58 -14.11 -15.88 11.77
CA PRO A 58 -15.17 -16.47 10.96
C PRO A 58 -16.32 -15.49 10.64
N ARG A 59 -16.33 -14.30 11.23
CA ARG A 59 -17.32 -13.25 10.91
C ARG A 59 -17.01 -12.54 9.60
N PHE A 60 -15.79 -12.67 9.09
CA PHE A 60 -15.42 -12.17 7.77
C PHE A 60 -15.64 -13.23 6.72
N GLY A 61 -16.08 -12.82 5.54
CA GLY A 61 -16.38 -13.72 4.45
C GLY A 61 -15.99 -13.13 3.11
N TRP A 62 -16.68 -13.56 2.05
CA TRP A 62 -16.22 -13.33 0.69
C TRP A 62 -16.12 -11.84 0.30
N ARG A 63 -16.85 -10.93 0.97
CA ARG A 63 -16.77 -9.48 0.66
C ARG A 63 -15.47 -8.91 1.18
N LEU A 64 -15.05 -9.25 2.40
CA LEU A 64 -13.72 -8.89 2.88
C LEU A 64 -12.64 -9.57 2.03
N ASP A 65 -12.78 -10.84 1.68
CA ASP A 65 -11.80 -11.55 0.82
C ASP A 65 -11.59 -10.83 -0.51
N LEU A 66 -12.68 -10.41 -1.16
CA LEU A 66 -12.63 -9.67 -2.42
C LEU A 66 -11.95 -8.30 -2.24
N ALA A 67 -12.27 -7.59 -1.16
CA ALA A 67 -11.64 -6.31 -0.86
C ALA A 67 -10.14 -6.46 -0.57
N VAL A 68 -9.74 -7.48 0.18
CA VAL A 68 -8.34 -7.82 0.45
C VAL A 68 -7.61 -8.18 -0.84
N ALA A 69 -8.21 -9.01 -1.70
CA ALA A 69 -7.64 -9.34 -3.01
C ALA A 69 -7.43 -8.09 -3.89
N ALA A 70 -8.38 -7.16 -3.86
CA ALA A 70 -8.26 -5.88 -4.56
C ALA A 70 -7.12 -5.02 -4.00
N VAL A 71 -6.99 -4.92 -2.67
CA VAL A 71 -5.86 -4.22 -2.02
C VAL A 71 -4.53 -4.85 -2.42
N VAL A 72 -4.37 -6.17 -2.29
CA VAL A 72 -3.13 -6.87 -2.66
C VAL A 72 -2.78 -6.64 -4.13
N THR A 73 -3.78 -6.70 -5.01
CA THR A 73 -3.59 -6.42 -6.44
C THR A 73 -3.12 -4.99 -6.66
N LEU A 74 -3.72 -4.00 -5.99
CA LEU A 74 -3.30 -2.60 -6.09
C LEU A 74 -1.85 -2.41 -5.65
N LEU A 75 -1.45 -3.00 -4.51
CA LEU A 75 -0.08 -2.93 -4.00
C LEU A 75 0.93 -3.53 -4.99
N LEU A 76 0.59 -4.68 -5.61
CA LEU A 76 1.44 -5.29 -6.63
C LEU A 76 1.55 -4.41 -7.88
N LEU A 77 0.43 -3.87 -8.37
CA LEU A 77 0.41 -3.00 -9.54
C LEU A 77 1.23 -1.73 -9.31
N GLU A 78 1.19 -1.16 -8.11
CA GLU A 78 2.02 -0.01 -7.74
C GLU A 78 3.52 -0.35 -7.85
N HIS A 79 3.97 -1.43 -7.21
CA HIS A 79 5.37 -1.87 -7.26
C HIS A 79 5.83 -2.21 -8.69
N LEU A 80 5.00 -2.88 -9.47
CA LEU A 80 5.28 -3.19 -10.88
C LEU A 80 5.38 -1.92 -11.72
N THR A 81 4.51 -0.94 -11.46
CA THR A 81 4.53 0.35 -12.15
C THR A 81 5.83 1.10 -11.85
N VAL A 82 6.22 1.15 -10.58
CA VAL A 82 7.48 1.78 -10.14
C VAL A 82 8.70 1.05 -10.70
N ALA A 83 8.67 -0.27 -10.77
CA ALA A 83 9.74 -1.07 -11.34
C ALA A 83 9.91 -0.82 -12.85
N ARG A 84 8.80 -0.68 -13.59
CA ARG A 84 8.82 -0.55 -15.05
C ARG A 84 9.04 0.87 -15.55
N TRP A 85 8.46 1.87 -14.89
CA TRP A 85 8.46 3.25 -15.38
C TRP A 85 9.08 4.25 -14.40
N GLY A 86 9.61 3.79 -13.27
CA GLY A 86 10.14 4.65 -12.22
C GLY A 86 9.03 5.40 -11.47
N THR A 87 9.41 6.41 -10.71
CA THR A 87 8.49 7.15 -9.83
C THR A 87 7.79 8.32 -10.52
N SER A 88 8.22 8.69 -11.74
CA SER A 88 7.64 9.79 -12.52
C SER A 88 6.20 9.55 -12.97
N ARG A 89 5.77 8.28 -13.05
CA ARG A 89 4.41 7.89 -13.41
C ARG A 89 3.54 7.50 -12.23
N ILE A 90 4.03 7.69 -11.00
CA ILE A 90 3.19 7.53 -9.83
C ILE A 90 2.24 8.72 -9.81
N ALA A 91 1.05 8.48 -10.34
CA ALA A 91 0.02 9.48 -10.45
C ALA A 91 -0.70 9.67 -9.11
N LEU A 92 -1.26 10.86 -8.91
CA LEU A 92 -2.31 11.11 -7.91
C LEU A 92 -3.41 10.04 -7.94
N SER A 93 -3.60 9.38 -9.08
CA SER A 93 -4.46 8.21 -9.25
C SER A 93 -4.18 7.09 -8.24
N PHE A 94 -2.92 6.73 -7.96
CA PHE A 94 -2.64 5.72 -6.93
C PHE A 94 -3.02 6.21 -5.54
N PHE A 95 -2.79 7.49 -5.23
CA PHE A 95 -3.20 8.07 -3.95
C PHE A 95 -4.72 8.01 -3.78
N THR A 96 -5.46 8.44 -4.82
CA THR A 96 -6.93 8.35 -4.85
C THR A 96 -7.42 6.90 -4.75
N LEU A 97 -6.79 5.96 -5.46
CA LEU A 97 -7.12 4.54 -5.39
C LEU A 97 -6.89 3.97 -4.00
N ASN A 98 -5.80 4.33 -3.32
CA ASN A 98 -5.55 3.95 -1.93
C ASN A 98 -6.67 4.48 -1.00
N GLY A 99 -7.14 5.70 -1.19
CA GLY A 99 -8.27 6.26 -0.45
C GLY A 99 -9.58 5.51 -0.69
N VAL A 100 -9.94 5.30 -1.97
CA VAL A 100 -11.16 4.59 -2.38
C VAL A 100 -11.16 3.15 -1.85
N ILE A 101 -10.04 2.44 -2.00
CA ILE A 101 -9.97 1.03 -1.60
C ILE A 101 -9.93 0.86 -0.08
N SER A 102 -9.43 1.85 0.66
CA SER A 102 -9.52 1.88 2.13
C SER A 102 -10.97 1.97 2.59
N VAL A 103 -11.78 2.83 1.96
CA VAL A 103 -13.22 2.93 2.25
C VAL A 103 -13.93 1.63 1.86
N ALA A 104 -13.64 1.08 0.68
CA ALA A 104 -14.23 -0.17 0.22
C ALA A 104 -13.93 -1.34 1.16
N LEU A 105 -12.68 -1.47 1.62
CA LEU A 105 -12.25 -2.48 2.59
C LEU A 105 -13.01 -2.33 3.92
N GLY A 106 -13.12 -1.11 4.45
CA GLY A 106 -13.85 -0.83 5.68
C GLY A 106 -15.34 -1.15 5.57
N VAL A 107 -15.98 -0.75 4.47
CA VAL A 107 -17.39 -1.04 4.20
C VAL A 107 -17.62 -2.55 4.04
N ALA A 108 -16.76 -3.26 3.31
CA ALA A 108 -16.82 -4.71 3.17
C ALA A 108 -16.73 -5.42 4.52
N GLY A 109 -15.78 -5.04 5.37
CA GLY A 109 -15.64 -5.61 6.71
C GLY A 109 -16.85 -5.33 7.62
N VAL A 110 -17.42 -4.13 7.57
CA VAL A 110 -18.63 -3.78 8.32
C VAL A 110 -19.83 -4.60 7.83
N MET A 111 -20.02 -4.73 6.52
CA MET A 111 -21.09 -5.56 5.94
C MET A 111 -20.91 -7.03 6.27
N ASP A 112 -19.68 -7.50 6.43
CA ASP A 112 -19.41 -8.87 6.81
C ASP A 112 -19.83 -9.15 8.25
N VAL A 113 -19.36 -8.31 9.17
CA VAL A 113 -19.65 -8.44 10.60
C VAL A 113 -21.13 -8.23 10.92
N LEU A 114 -21.79 -7.25 10.29
CA LEU A 114 -23.20 -6.92 10.57
C LEU A 114 -24.18 -7.74 9.74
N GLY A 115 -23.85 -7.97 8.48
CA GLY A 115 -24.73 -8.66 7.55
C GLY A 115 -24.77 -10.16 7.77
N GLY A 116 -23.80 -10.71 8.51
CA GLY A 116 -23.57 -12.15 8.56
C GLY A 116 -23.30 -12.65 7.15
N VAL A 117 -22.05 -12.57 6.70
CA VAL A 117 -21.63 -13.43 5.58
C VAL A 117 -21.67 -14.88 6.03
#